data_AF-A0A7L8Y4Y2-F1
#
_entry.id   AF-A0A7L8Y4Y2-F1
#
_cell.length_a   1.000
_cell.length_b   1.000
_cell.length_c   1.000
_cell.angle_alpha   90.00
_cell.angle_beta   90.00
_cell.angle_gamma   90.00
#
_symmetry.space_group_name_H-M   'P 1'
#
loop_
_entity.id
_entity.type
_entity.pdbx_description
1 polymer ?
#
loop_
_entity_poly.entity_id
_entity_poly.type
_entity_poly.pdbx_seq_one_letter_code
_entity_poly.pdbx_strand_id
1 'polypeptide(L)'
;MHTLSNLLSSIKNAQKAQKRVLYFSSLKKRSKRKKRFVCSACQIMPRVFVSRLCWYFCRILYNEGYIHGFSQEADGSLRIVLKYHSSGIGVIKKMKTISKPGFRIYSSKNRLSKKREGLGITILSTSKGNLICDREAQKTNFGGGEILCQVF
;
A
#
# COMPACT_ATOMS: atom_id res chain seq x y z
N MET A 1 0.36 -11.98 -1.42
CA MET A 1 1.26 -11.18 -2.28
C MET A 1 0.56 -10.52 -3.45
N HIS A 2 -0.17 -11.24 -4.31
CA HIS A 2 -0.86 -10.67 -5.48
C HIS A 2 -1.78 -9.47 -5.16
N THR A 3 -2.42 -9.46 -3.99
CA THR A 3 -3.26 -8.34 -3.54
C THR A 3 -2.47 -7.05 -3.31
N LEU A 4 -1.27 -7.15 -2.74
CA LEU A 4 -0.40 -6.00 -2.46
C LEU A 4 0.22 -5.47 -3.76
N SER A 5 0.64 -6.34 -4.69
CA SER A 5 1.12 -5.90 -6.01
C SER A 5 0.03 -5.17 -6.80
N ASN A 6 -1.22 -5.66 -6.73
CA ASN A 6 -2.35 -5.03 -7.40
C ASN A 6 -2.70 -3.68 -6.77
N LEU A 7 -2.63 -3.56 -5.44
CA LEU A 7 -2.79 -2.30 -4.72
C LEU A 7 -1.74 -1.28 -5.19
N LEU A 8 -0.46 -1.65 -5.18
CA LEU A 8 0.64 -0.78 -5.59
C LEU A 8 0.51 -0.33 -7.06
N SER A 9 0.16 -1.26 -7.95
CA SER A 9 -0.09 -0.96 -9.37
C SER A 9 -1.26 0.02 -9.53
N SER A 10 -2.33 -0.18 -8.75
CA SER A 10 -3.49 0.72 -8.76
C SER A 10 -3.13 2.13 -8.29
N ILE A 11 -2.32 2.28 -7.23
CA ILE A 11 -1.87 3.59 -6.77
C ILE A 11 -0.99 4.28 -7.82
N LYS A 12 -0.05 3.55 -8.46
CA LYS A 12 0.76 4.09 -9.55
C LYS A 12 -0.09 4.59 -10.72
N ASN A 13 -1.07 3.79 -11.14
CA ASN A 13 -1.96 4.15 -12.24
C ASN A 13 -2.85 5.35 -11.86
N ALA A 14 -3.28 5.43 -10.61
CA ALA A 14 -4.02 6.58 -10.10
C ALA A 14 -3.20 7.87 -10.11
N GLN A 15 -1.92 7.79 -9.73
CA GLN A 15 -1.02 8.94 -9.78
C GLN A 15 -0.76 9.40 -11.21
N LYS A 16 -0.56 8.47 -12.16
CA LYS A 16 -0.46 8.80 -13.59
C LYS A 16 -1.72 9.48 -14.12
N ALA A 17 -2.89 9.05 -13.64
CA ALA A 17 -4.18 9.64 -13.99
C ALA A 17 -4.55 10.87 -13.11
N GLN A 18 -3.61 11.37 -12.28
CA GLN A 18 -3.79 12.53 -11.41
C GLN A 18 -5.04 12.49 -10.50
N LYS A 19 -5.40 11.29 -10.02
CA LYS A 19 -6.58 11.09 -9.17
C LYS A 19 -6.26 11.29 -7.69
N ARG A 20 -7.05 12.14 -7.01
CA ARG A 20 -6.88 12.39 -5.57
C ARG A 20 -7.44 11.29 -4.66
N VAL A 21 -8.49 10.59 -5.11
CA VAL A 21 -9.19 9.60 -4.28
C VAL A 21 -9.28 8.26 -5.00
N LEU A 22 -9.05 7.18 -4.27
CA LEU A 22 -9.20 5.80 -4.73
C LEU A 22 -10.20 5.04 -3.87
N TYR A 23 -11.00 4.20 -4.52
CA TYR A 23 -11.96 3.31 -3.88
C TYR A 23 -11.66 1.86 -4.27
N PHE A 24 -11.42 1.00 -3.28
CA PHE A 24 -11.19 -0.42 -3.48
C PHE A 24 -12.40 -1.20 -2.96
N SER A 25 -13.07 -1.98 -3.82
CA SER A 25 -14.22 -2.80 -3.37
C SER A 25 -13.78 -4.09 -2.70
N SER A 26 -14.36 -4.38 -1.55
CA SER A 26 -14.42 -5.75 -1.04
C SER A 26 -15.43 -6.53 -1.86
N LEU A 27 -14.97 -7.34 -2.83
CA LEU A 27 -15.87 -8.20 -3.59
C LEU A 27 -16.35 -9.37 -2.71
N LYS A 28 -17.42 -9.12 -1.95
CA LYS A 28 -18.31 -10.15 -1.39
C LYS A 28 -19.73 -10.02 -1.98
N LYS A 29 -19.87 -9.64 -3.25
CA LYS A 29 -21.16 -9.72 -3.95
C LYS A 29 -21.07 -10.59 -5.20
N ARG A 30 -21.36 -11.88 -4.99
CA ARG A 30 -21.61 -12.91 -6.00
C ARG A 30 -23.06 -12.81 -6.52
N SER A 31 -23.61 -11.61 -6.66
CA SER A 31 -24.98 -11.43 -7.20
C SER A 31 -24.90 -11.24 -8.71
N LYS A 32 -25.60 -12.11 -9.44
CA LYS A 32 -25.62 -12.28 -10.91
C LYS A 32 -26.03 -11.05 -11.75
N ARG A 33 -26.19 -9.87 -11.16
CA ARG A 33 -26.38 -8.63 -11.92
C ARG A 33 -25.08 -7.83 -11.88
N LYS A 34 -24.33 -7.84 -13.00
CA LYS A 34 -23.32 -6.84 -13.33
C LYS A 34 -23.99 -5.46 -13.38
N LYS A 35 -24.37 -4.88 -12.23
CA LYS A 35 -24.54 -3.43 -12.16
C LYS A 35 -23.13 -2.88 -12.38
N ARG A 36 -22.90 -2.32 -13.57
CA ARG A 36 -21.74 -1.49 -13.81
C ARG A 36 -21.80 -0.37 -12.78
N PHE A 37 -21.02 -0.50 -11.70
CA PHE A 37 -20.80 0.59 -10.75
C PHE A 37 -19.88 1.59 -11.44
N VAL A 38 -20.46 2.40 -12.32
CA VAL A 38 -19.82 3.59 -12.87
C VAL A 38 -20.42 4.75 -12.09
N CYS A 39 -19.65 5.38 -11.22
CA CYS A 39 -20.02 6.67 -10.67
C CYS A 39 -19.60 7.74 -11.69
N SER A 40 -20.51 8.68 -11.94
CA SER A 40 -20.68 9.55 -13.11
C SER A 40 -19.58 10.59 -13.38
N ALA A 41 -18.43 10.54 -12.72
CA ALA A 41 -17.32 11.47 -12.95
C ALA A 41 -15.91 10.84 -12.87
N CYS A 42 -15.76 9.57 -13.27
CA CYS A 42 -14.46 8.85 -13.35
C CYS A 42 -13.95 8.22 -12.04
N GLN A 43 -14.83 7.56 -11.29
CA GLN A 43 -14.40 6.57 -10.28
C GLN A 43 -14.04 5.25 -10.96
N ILE A 44 -12.78 5.08 -11.36
CA ILE A 44 -12.27 3.73 -11.58
C ILE A 44 -12.13 3.14 -10.19
N MET A 45 -13.03 2.23 -9.80
CA MET A 45 -12.82 1.35 -8.66
C MET A 45 -11.80 0.30 -9.08
N PRO A 46 -10.51 0.40 -8.69
CA PRO A 46 -9.61 -0.72 -8.79
C PRO A 46 -10.25 -1.94 -8.08
N ARG A 47 -10.42 -3.03 -8.82
CA ARG A 47 -10.90 -4.32 -8.30
C ARG A 47 -9.81 -4.97 -7.45
N VAL A 48 -9.46 -4.37 -6.31
CA VAL A 48 -8.55 -4.98 -5.35
C VAL A 48 -9.37 -5.40 -4.14
N PHE A 49 -9.23 -6.67 -3.79
CA PHE A 49 -9.82 -7.22 -2.59
C PHE A 49 -9.19 -6.56 -1.35
N VAL A 50 -10.04 -6.01 -0.48
CA VAL A 50 -9.60 -5.40 0.78
C VAL A 50 -9.18 -6.51 1.74
N SER A 51 -7.89 -6.55 2.07
CA SER A 51 -7.30 -7.52 3.00
C SER A 51 -6.71 -6.81 4.22
N ARG A 52 -6.52 -7.54 5.33
CA ARG A 52 -5.84 -7.02 6.54
C ARG A 52 -4.45 -6.46 6.22
N LEU A 53 -3.73 -7.09 5.28
CA LEU A 53 -2.41 -6.62 4.81
C LEU A 53 -2.50 -5.26 4.11
N CYS A 54 -3.52 -5.03 3.28
CA CYS A 54 -3.74 -3.74 2.63
C CYS A 54 -4.01 -2.64 3.67
N TRP A 55 -4.78 -2.97 4.72
CA TRP A 55 -5.07 -2.05 5.82
C TRP A 55 -3.80 -1.65 6.57
N TYR A 56 -2.96 -2.62 6.98
CA TYR A 56 -1.67 -2.33 7.63
C TYR A 56 -0.74 -1.52 6.74
N PHE A 57 -0.71 -1.83 5.43
CA PHE A 57 0.09 -1.07 4.47
C PHE A 57 -0.36 0.40 4.39
N CYS A 58 -1.67 0.66 4.34
CA CYS A 58 -2.19 2.03 4.33
C CYS A 58 -1.89 2.77 5.64
N ARG A 59 -1.99 2.07 6.78
CA ARG A 59 -1.62 2.63 8.08
C ARG A 59 -0.17 3.11 8.12
N ILE A 60 0.78 2.31 7.60
CA ILE A 60 2.19 2.71 7.52
C ILE A 60 2.36 3.92 6.61
N LEU A 61 1.73 3.92 5.43
CA LEU A 61 1.81 5.07 4.51
C LEU A 61 1.24 6.36 5.12
N TYR A 62 0.21 6.24 5.95
CA TYR A 62 -0.36 7.38 6.66
C TYR A 62 0.59 7.90 7.75
N ASN A 63 1.12 7.00 8.58
CA ASN A 63 2.05 7.35 9.65
C ASN A 63 3.32 8.03 9.12
N GLU A 64 3.84 7.58 7.98
CA GLU A 64 5.02 8.17 7.33
C GLU A 64 4.67 9.40 6.46
N GLY A 65 3.38 9.77 6.35
CA GLY A 65 2.93 11.01 5.70
C GLY A 65 2.85 10.97 4.16
N TYR A 66 2.87 9.78 3.55
CA TYR A 66 2.75 9.60 2.09
C TYR A 66 1.32 9.77 1.57
N ILE A 67 0.31 9.45 2.40
CA ILE A 67 -1.11 9.61 2.08
C ILE A 67 -1.76 10.60 3.05
N HIS A 68 -2.82 11.29 2.60
CA HIS A 68 -3.53 12.23 3.46
C HIS A 68 -4.45 11.51 4.45
N GLY A 69 -5.01 10.37 4.04
CA GLY A 69 -5.87 9.56 4.90
C GLY A 69 -6.39 8.32 4.19
N PHE A 70 -6.93 7.40 4.98
CA PHE A 70 -7.66 6.24 4.49
C PHE A 70 -8.82 5.93 5.42
N SER A 71 -9.94 5.46 4.88
CA SER A 71 -11.12 5.03 5.64
C SER A 71 -11.62 3.70 5.13
N GLN A 72 -12.22 2.92 6.03
CA GLN A 72 -12.96 1.72 5.67
C GLN A 72 -14.44 2.06 5.74
N GLU A 73 -15.14 1.91 4.61
CA GLU A 73 -16.57 2.18 4.51
C GLU A 73 -17.38 0.98 5.03
N ALA A 74 -18.67 1.20 5.31
CA ALA A 74 -19.56 0.17 5.87
C ALA A 74 -19.74 -1.06 4.97
N ASP A 75 -19.58 -0.90 3.65
CA ASP A 75 -19.60 -2.01 2.68
C ASP A 75 -18.30 -2.83 2.66
N GLY A 76 -17.33 -2.48 3.52
CA GLY A 76 -16.01 -3.07 3.58
C GLY A 76 -15.07 -2.58 2.48
N SER A 77 -15.47 -1.56 1.71
CA SER A 77 -14.57 -0.90 0.75
C SER A 77 -13.52 -0.05 1.48
N LEU A 78 -12.36 0.08 0.86
CA LEU A 78 -11.25 0.90 1.37
C LEU A 78 -11.13 2.14 0.51
N ARG A 79 -11.28 3.31 1.13
CA ARG A 79 -11.06 4.61 0.51
C ARG A 79 -9.68 5.11 0.89
N ILE A 80 -8.89 5.56 -0.10
CA ILE A 80 -7.55 6.13 0.10
C ILE A 80 -7.51 7.52 -0.53
N VAL A 81 -7.02 8.50 0.23
CA VAL A 81 -6.79 9.88 -0.24
C VAL A 81 -5.29 10.08 -0.45
N LEU A 82 -4.90 10.22 -1.71
CA LEU A 82 -3.51 10.41 -2.11
C LEU A 82 -3.08 11.87 -1.90
N LYS A 83 -1.84 12.05 -1.45
CA LYS A 83 -1.25 13.37 -1.24
C LYS A 83 -0.48 13.82 -2.48
N TYR A 84 -0.68 15.09 -2.85
CA TYR A 84 -0.02 15.75 -3.97
C TYR A 84 0.61 17.06 -3.49
N HIS A 85 1.71 17.46 -4.11
CA HIS A 85 2.29 18.79 -3.94
C HIS A 85 1.45 19.85 -4.69
N SER A 86 1.68 21.12 -4.37
CA SER A 86 1.06 22.27 -5.06
C SER A 86 1.34 22.27 -6.57
N SER A 87 2.50 21.74 -6.99
CA SER A 87 2.88 21.56 -8.38
C SER A 87 2.15 20.43 -9.13
N GLY A 88 1.24 19.70 -8.47
CA GLY A 88 0.54 18.55 -9.06
C GLY A 88 1.37 17.26 -9.11
N ILE A 89 2.58 17.27 -8.56
CA ILE A 89 3.43 16.08 -8.45
C ILE A 89 2.96 15.26 -7.23
N GLY A 90 2.73 13.95 -7.42
CA GLY A 90 2.38 13.05 -6.32
C GLY A 90 3.53 12.91 -5.32
N VAL A 91 3.22 12.86 -4.03
CA VAL A 91 4.25 12.70 -2.97
C VAL A 91 5.01 11.40 -3.12
N ILE A 92 4.34 10.34 -3.57
CA ILE A 92 4.96 9.04 -3.81
C ILE A 92 5.58 9.08 -5.22
N LYS A 93 6.91 9.06 -5.29
CA LYS A 93 7.68 9.08 -6.53
C LYS A 93 7.84 7.69 -7.12
N LYS A 94 8.13 6.69 -6.28
CA LYS A 94 8.43 5.33 -6.74
C LYS A 94 8.04 4.28 -5.71
N MET A 95 7.19 3.36 -6.12
CA MET A 95 6.92 2.13 -5.36
C MET A 95 7.55 0.93 -6.05
N LYS A 96 8.26 0.08 -5.33
CA LYS A 96 8.83 -1.17 -5.85
C LYS A 96 8.53 -2.33 -4.92
N THR A 97 7.90 -3.38 -5.44
CA THR A 97 7.79 -4.66 -4.75
C THR A 97 9.12 -5.40 -4.87
N ILE A 98 9.63 -5.87 -3.74
CA ILE A 98 10.92 -6.54 -3.62
C ILE A 98 10.72 -8.05 -3.56
N SER A 99 9.91 -8.54 -2.62
CA SER A 99 9.54 -9.96 -2.57
C SER A 99 8.48 -10.31 -3.61
N LYS A 100 8.71 -11.40 -4.34
CA LYS A 100 7.80 -11.99 -5.32
C LYS A 100 7.59 -13.47 -4.98
N PRO A 101 6.48 -14.10 -5.39
CA PRO A 101 6.21 -15.50 -5.03
C PRO A 101 7.33 -16.48 -5.41
N GLY A 102 7.99 -16.27 -6.55
CA GLY A 102 9.16 -17.08 -6.97
C GLY A 102 10.51 -16.60 -6.42
N PHE A 103 10.55 -15.46 -5.72
CA PHE A 103 11.78 -14.90 -5.16
C PHE A 103 11.48 -14.08 -3.90
N ARG A 104 11.54 -14.74 -2.73
CA ARG A 104 11.31 -14.10 -1.44
C ARG A 104 12.63 -13.58 -0.88
N ILE A 105 12.64 -12.32 -0.47
CA ILE A 105 13.83 -11.68 0.10
C ILE A 105 13.58 -11.43 1.58
N TYR A 106 14.43 -11.99 2.42
CA TYR A 106 14.42 -11.78 3.86
C TYR A 106 15.61 -10.92 4.29
N SER A 107 15.43 -10.18 5.39
CA SER A 107 16.49 -9.40 6.00
C SER A 107 16.45 -9.52 7.52
N SER A 108 17.62 -9.67 8.11
CA SER A 108 17.83 -9.53 9.55
C SER A 108 17.88 -8.05 9.95
N LYS A 109 17.67 -7.77 11.24
CA LYS A 109 17.71 -6.42 11.82
C LYS A 109 18.95 -5.64 11.40
N ASN A 110 20.12 -6.26 11.55
CA ASN A 110 21.43 -5.63 11.32
C ASN A 110 21.68 -5.25 9.86
N ARG A 111 20.99 -5.88 8.91
CA ARG A 111 21.17 -5.63 7.47
C ARG A 111 20.24 -4.53 6.95
N LEU A 112 19.21 -4.13 7.72
CA LEU A 112 18.27 -3.09 7.33
C LEU A 112 18.91 -1.69 7.38
N SER A 113 19.77 -1.43 8.36
CA SER A 113 20.36 -0.11 8.64
C SER A 113 21.25 0.43 7.53
N LYS A 114 21.87 -0.42 6.72
CA LYS A 114 22.86 0.02 5.71
C LYS A 114 22.26 0.50 4.39
N LYS A 115 20.97 0.31 4.13
CA LYS A 115 20.47 0.27 2.74
C LYS A 115 19.96 1.57 2.14
N ARG A 116 19.90 2.70 2.88
CA ARG A 116 19.65 4.05 2.34
C ARG A 116 19.68 5.15 3.41
N GLU A 117 20.22 6.32 3.05
CA GLU A 117 20.32 7.58 3.80
C GLU A 117 18.96 8.24 4.10
N GLY A 118 17.97 7.49 4.60
CA GLY A 118 16.71 8.04 5.12
C GLY A 118 15.70 8.60 4.10
N LEU A 119 15.98 8.58 2.79
CA LEU A 119 15.12 9.16 1.74
C LEU A 119 13.90 8.32 1.32
N GLY A 120 13.60 7.22 2.01
CA GLY A 120 12.45 6.38 1.69
C GLY A 120 12.23 5.31 2.74
N ILE A 121 11.12 4.58 2.62
CA ILE A 121 10.72 3.57 3.59
C ILE A 121 10.81 2.16 3.01
N THR A 122 11.29 1.23 3.83
CA THR A 122 11.21 -0.21 3.54
C THR A 122 10.18 -0.86 4.43
N ILE A 123 9.21 -1.54 3.83
CA ILE A 123 8.12 -2.22 4.55
C ILE A 123 8.41 -3.71 4.65
N LEU A 124 8.30 -4.22 5.87
CA LEU A 124 8.67 -5.57 6.25
C LEU A 124 7.45 -6.33 6.78
N SER A 125 7.41 -7.63 6.51
CA SER A 125 6.49 -8.55 7.18
C SER A 125 7.14 -9.10 8.44
N THR A 126 6.39 -9.16 9.54
CA THR A 126 6.84 -9.81 10.78
C THR A 126 6.27 -11.22 10.90
N SER A 127 6.87 -12.01 11.79
CA SER A 127 6.33 -13.32 12.20
C SER A 127 4.96 -13.22 12.89
N LYS A 128 4.62 -12.07 13.49
CA LYS A 128 3.32 -11.81 14.13
C LYS A 128 2.20 -11.52 13.12
N GLY A 129 2.51 -11.53 11.82
CA GLY A 129 1.53 -11.32 10.75
C GLY A 129 1.12 -9.85 10.55
N ASN A 130 1.83 -8.90 11.15
CA ASN A 130 1.67 -7.46 10.88
C ASN A 130 2.80 -6.94 9.97
N LEU A 131 2.59 -5.74 9.42
CA LEU A 131 3.60 -5.01 8.66
C LEU A 131 4.23 -3.95 9.54
N ILE A 132 5.53 -3.72 9.36
CA ILE A 132 6.28 -2.68 10.07
C ILE A 132 7.16 -1.89 9.09
N CYS A 133 7.41 -0.63 9.43
CA CYS A 133 8.39 0.21 8.76
C CYS A 133 9.82 -0.11 9.25
N ASP A 134 10.84 0.24 8.49
CA ASP A 134 12.25 0.08 8.88
C ASP A 134 12.60 0.86 10.16
N ARG A 135 12.08 2.08 10.31
CA ARG A 135 12.22 2.90 11.53
C ARG A 135 11.61 2.22 12.75
N GLU A 136 10.43 1.62 12.60
CA GLU A 136 9.76 0.87 13.67
C GLU A 136 10.49 -0.44 13.98
N ALA A 137 11.03 -1.11 12.95
CA ALA A 137 11.82 -2.34 13.10
C ALA A 137 13.13 -2.11 13.88
N GLN A 138 13.68 -0.89 13.86
CA GLN A 138 14.85 -0.54 14.67
C GLN A 138 14.50 -0.35 16.13
N LYS A 139 13.42 0.39 16.41
CA LYS A 139 12.91 0.64 17.77
C LYS A 139 12.46 -0.65 18.47
N THR A 140 11.92 -1.58 17.70
CA THR A 140 11.51 -2.88 18.21
C THR A 140 12.67 -3.88 18.14
N ASN A 141 12.75 -4.84 19.06
CA ASN A 141 13.73 -5.94 19.00
C ASN A 141 13.29 -6.99 17.96
N PHE A 142 13.11 -6.54 16.73
CA PHE A 142 12.71 -7.36 15.61
C PHE A 142 13.88 -8.24 15.15
N GLY A 143 13.73 -9.57 15.18
CA GLY A 143 14.81 -10.49 14.76
C GLY A 143 15.06 -10.51 13.25
N GLY A 144 14.03 -10.26 12.44
CA GLY A 144 14.11 -10.27 10.98
C GLY A 144 12.79 -10.64 10.33
N GLY A 145 12.69 -10.42 9.02
CA GLY A 145 11.48 -10.73 8.26
C GLY A 145 11.60 -10.50 6.77
N GLU A 146 10.47 -10.61 6.08
CA GLU A 146 10.39 -10.51 4.63
C GLU A 146 10.31 -9.06 4.17
N ILE A 147 11.13 -8.67 3.19
CA ILE A 147 11.03 -7.35 2.55
C ILE A 147 9.95 -7.39 1.48
N LEU A 148 8.82 -6.75 1.76
CA LEU A 148 7.69 -6.73 0.83
C LEU A 148 7.91 -5.69 -0.27
N CYS A 149 8.11 -4.44 0.12
CA CYS A 149 8.19 -3.34 -0.81
C CYS A 149 8.96 -2.15 -0.24
N GLN A 150 9.43 -1.31 -1.17
CA GLN A 150 10.05 -0.03 -0.89
C GLN A 150 9.23 1.08 -1.52
N VAL A 151 9.11 2.19 -0.80
CA VAL A 151 8.39 3.39 -1.24
C VAL A 151 9.30 4.60 -1.10
N PHE A 152 9.32 5.42 -2.16
CA PHE A 152 10.06 6.66 -2.31
C PHE A 152 9.11 7.75 -2.77
#